data_AF-A0A5K1GP64-F1
#
_entry.id   AF-A0A5K1GP64-F1
#
_cell.length_a   1.000
_cell.length_b   1.000
_cell.length_c   1.000
_cell.angle_alpha   90.00
_cell.angle_beta   90.00
_cell.angle_gamma   90.00
#
_symmetry.space_group_name_H-M   'P 1'
#
loop_
_entity.id
_entity.type
_entity.pdbx_description
1 polymer ?
#
loop_
_entity_poly.entity_id
_entity_poly.type
_entity_poly.pdbx_seq_one_letter_code
_entity_poly.pdbx_strand_id
1 'polypeptide(L)'
;MDVGRQEEQVVVEKKGKKKPRVLCLHGFRTSGAIMNKQIHKWPDSLVDKFDLVFLDAPFPAEGKSDVEHIFPPPYYEWFQFNE
;
A
#
# COMPACT_ATOMS: atom_id res chain seq x y z
N MET A 1 39.78 17.88 -46.05
CA MET A 1 38.55 18.39 -45.43
C MET A 1 37.72 17.16 -45.09
N ASP A 2 37.99 16.56 -43.93
CA ASP A 2 37.31 15.36 -43.47
C ASP A 2 36.23 15.81 -42.48
N VAL A 3 34.97 15.58 -42.83
CA VAL A 3 33.80 16.10 -42.14
C VAL A 3 33.56 15.22 -40.92
N GLY A 4 33.82 15.79 -39.73
CA GLY A 4 33.63 15.12 -38.46
C GLY A 4 32.21 14.61 -38.28
N ARG A 5 32.08 13.29 -38.17
CA ARG A 5 30.85 12.60 -37.77
C ARG A 5 30.68 12.79 -36.27
N GLN A 6 29.73 13.63 -35.86
CA GLN A 6 29.35 13.77 -34.46
C GLN A 6 28.60 12.50 -34.02
N GLU A 7 29.05 11.86 -32.95
CA GLU A 7 28.35 10.76 -32.30
C GLU A 7 27.16 11.33 -31.51
N GLU A 8 25.95 11.05 -31.97
CA GLU A 8 24.72 11.40 -31.26
C GLU A 8 24.52 10.40 -30.11
N GLN A 9 24.77 10.86 -28.89
CA GLN A 9 24.64 10.05 -27.68
C GLN A 9 23.16 9.95 -27.28
N VAL A 10 22.52 8.83 -27.61
CA VAL A 10 21.15 8.54 -27.20
C VAL A 10 21.11 8.36 -25.68
N VAL A 11 20.52 9.33 -24.97
CA VAL A 11 20.26 9.23 -23.53
C VAL A 11 19.12 8.23 -23.31
N VAL A 12 19.47 6.98 -23.04
CA VAL A 12 18.50 5.97 -22.62
C VAL A 12 18.19 6.23 -21.14
N GLU A 13 17.01 6.79 -20.86
CA GLU A 13 16.49 6.84 -19.49
C GLU A 13 16.41 5.42 -18.92
N LYS A 14 17.25 5.13 -17.94
CA LYS A 14 17.14 3.90 -17.15
C LYS A 14 15.86 3.99 -16.32
N LYS A 15 14.76 3.42 -16.83
CA LYS A 15 13.57 3.14 -16.01
C LYS A 15 14.01 2.29 -14.81
N GLY A 16 13.97 2.89 -13.61
CA GLY A 16 14.27 2.18 -12.37
C GLY A 16 13.41 0.92 -12.25
N LYS A 17 13.95 -0.12 -11.59
CA LYS A 17 13.16 -1.33 -11.31
C LYS A 17 11.90 -0.93 -10.52
N LYS A 18 10.73 -1.26 -11.03
CA LYS A 18 9.46 -1.03 -10.34
C LYS A 18 9.42 -1.87 -9.06
N LYS A 19 8.99 -1.28 -7.95
CA LYS A 19 8.77 -2.00 -6.69
C LYS A 19 7.59 -2.98 -6.84
N PRO A 20 7.61 -4.14 -6.18
CA PRO A 20 6.43 -4.99 -6.10
C PRO A 20 5.27 -4.23 -5.44
N ARG A 21 4.10 -4.28 -6.07
CA ARG A 21 2.87 -3.70 -5.52
C ARG A 21 2.15 -4.75 -4.69
N VAL A 22 1.77 -4.41 -3.46
CA VAL A 22 1.07 -5.30 -2.54
C VAL A 22 -0.27 -4.68 -2.16
N LEU A 23 -1.34 -5.44 -2.37
CA LEU A 23 -2.66 -5.08 -1.89
C LEU A 23 -2.81 -5.57 -0.44
N CYS A 24 -3.02 -4.63 0.49
CA CYS A 24 -3.11 -4.88 1.92
C CYS A 24 -4.57 -4.88 2.36
N LEU A 25 -5.08 -6.07 2.70
CA LEU A 25 -6.45 -6.27 3.18
C LEU A 25 -6.44 -6.40 4.71
N HIS A 26 -7.18 -5.52 5.38
CA HIS A 26 -7.24 -5.50 6.84
C HIS A 26 -8.05 -6.68 7.42
N GLY A 27 -7.86 -6.96 8.71
CA GLY A 27 -8.59 -8.02 9.42
C GLY A 27 -10.03 -7.64 9.79
N PHE A 28 -10.74 -8.57 10.42
CA PHE A 28 -12.13 -8.38 10.86
C PHE A 28 -12.30 -7.13 11.74
N ARG A 29 -13.28 -6.28 11.42
CA ARG A 29 -13.60 -5.04 12.15
C ARG A 29 -12.39 -4.16 12.42
N THR A 30 -11.58 -3.95 11.39
CA THR A 30 -10.48 -2.96 11.38
C THR A 30 -10.59 -2.10 10.12
N SER A 31 -9.54 -1.36 9.76
CA SER A 31 -9.52 -0.54 8.55
C SER A 31 -8.15 -0.60 7.88
N GLY A 32 -8.09 -0.21 6.61
CA GLY A 32 -6.85 -0.03 5.87
C GLY A 32 -5.92 0.95 6.58
N ALA A 33 -6.46 2.00 7.20
CA ALA A 33 -5.67 2.95 8.00
C ALA A 33 -5.05 2.30 9.26
N ILE A 34 -5.76 1.39 9.93
CA ILE A 34 -5.22 0.65 11.08
C ILE A 34 -4.11 -0.30 10.62
N MET A 35 -4.33 -1.07 9.56
CA MET A 35 -3.30 -1.95 9.00
C MET A 35 -2.07 -1.15 8.55
N ASN A 36 -2.28 0.04 7.95
CA ASN A 36 -1.20 0.94 7.56
C ASN A 36 -0.33 1.32 8.77
N LYS A 37 -0.95 1.74 9.89
CA LYS A 37 -0.22 2.03 11.14
C LYS A 37 0.52 0.82 11.71
N GLN A 38 -0.06 -0.38 11.58
CA GLN A 38 0.57 -1.60 12.07
C GLN A 38 1.78 -2.02 11.22
N ILE A 39 1.70 -1.90 9.89
CA ILE A 39 2.80 -2.22 8.97
C ILE A 39 3.98 -1.25 9.15
N HIS A 40 3.71 0.03 9.41
CA HIS A 40 4.76 1.03 9.68
C HIS A 40 5.46 0.86 11.04
N LYS A 41 5.21 -0.24 11.75
CA LYS A 41 6.07 -0.69 12.86
C LYS A 41 7.30 -1.47 12.37
N TRP A 42 7.30 -1.92 11.11
CA TRP A 42 8.46 -2.54 10.49
C TRP A 42 9.54 -1.51 10.13
N PRO A 43 10.81 -1.93 9.94
CA PRO A 43 11.86 -1.01 9.51
C PRO A 43 11.57 -0.39 8.14
N ASP A 44 11.85 0.91 7.99
CA ASP A 44 11.66 1.64 6.71
C ASP A 44 12.40 0.96 5.55
N SER A 45 13.59 0.40 5.81
CA SER A 45 14.38 -0.35 4.81
C SER A 45 13.67 -1.57 4.23
N LEU A 46 12.64 -2.09 4.91
CA LEU A 46 11.76 -3.13 4.41
C LEU A 46 10.54 -2.53 3.71
N VAL A 47 9.87 -1.55 4.32
CA VAL A 47 8.66 -0.91 3.78
C VAL A 47 8.97 -0.24 2.42
N ASP A 48 10.11 0.43 2.30
CA ASP A 48 10.56 1.12 1.09
C ASP A 48 10.82 0.19 -0.09
N LYS A 49 10.85 -1.13 0.11
CA LYS A 49 11.00 -2.09 -0.99
C LYS A 49 9.68 -2.37 -1.72
N PHE A 50 8.55 -1.93 -1.16
CA PHE A 50 7.22 -2.22 -1.69
C PHE A 50 6.44 -0.95 -2.02
N ASP A 51 5.49 -1.09 -2.93
CA ASP A 51 4.41 -0.14 -3.15
C ASP A 51 3.14 -0.72 -2.47
N LEU A 52 2.87 -0.28 -1.24
CA LEU A 52 1.76 -0.80 -0.44
C LEU A 52 0.47 -0.03 -0.72
N VAL A 53 -0.63 -0.75 -0.95
CA VAL A 53 -1.97 -0.18 -1.17
C VAL A 53 -2.91 -0.74 -0.11
N PHE A 54 -3.40 0.12 0.78
CA PHE A 54 -4.33 -0.24 1.84
C PHE A 54 -5.76 0.11 1.42
N LEU A 55 -6.67 -0.86 1.51
CA LEU A 55 -8.09 -0.66 1.22
C LEU A 55 -8.92 -0.85 2.48
N ASP A 56 -10.03 -0.12 2.56
CA ASP A 56 -11.13 -0.41 3.46
C ASP A 56 -12.10 -1.41 2.80
N ALA A 57 -12.64 -2.29 3.61
CA ALA A 57 -13.72 -3.18 3.21
C ALA A 57 -15.03 -2.41 2.99
N PRO A 58 -15.98 -2.93 2.17
CA PRO A 58 -17.14 -2.15 1.74
C PRO A 58 -18.23 -1.95 2.81
N PHE A 59 -18.25 -2.79 3.85
CA PHE A 59 -19.31 -2.74 4.86
C PHE A 59 -18.80 -2.10 6.16
N PRO A 60 -19.44 -1.04 6.68
CA PRO A 60 -19.15 -0.53 8.02
C PRO A 60 -19.41 -1.61 9.07
N ALA A 61 -18.52 -1.74 10.06
CA ALA A 61 -18.74 -2.67 11.16
C ALA A 61 -19.91 -2.20 12.04
N GLU A 62 -20.86 -3.10 12.30
CA GLU A 62 -22.05 -2.81 13.11
C GLU A 62 -21.85 -3.14 14.60
N GLY A 63 -20.82 -3.93 14.92
CA GLY A 63 -20.50 -4.35 16.28
C GLY A 63 -19.16 -3.84 16.77
N LYS A 64 -18.85 -4.19 18.03
CA LYS A 64 -17.58 -3.83 18.68
C LYS A 64 -16.39 -4.37 17.92
N SER A 65 -15.31 -3.62 17.96
CA SER A 65 -13.99 -4.04 17.48
C SER A 65 -13.07 -4.33 18.65
N ASP A 66 -12.34 -5.44 18.59
CA ASP A 66 -11.35 -5.78 19.61
C ASP A 66 -10.22 -4.73 19.70
N VAL A 67 -10.06 -3.89 18.68
CA VAL A 67 -9.03 -2.85 18.67
C VAL A 67 -9.51 -1.48 19.14
N GLU A 68 -10.77 -1.35 19.58
CA GLU A 68 -11.38 -0.04 19.91
C GLU A 68 -10.70 0.72 21.05
N HIS A 69 -10.02 0.00 21.94
CA HIS A 69 -9.24 0.58 23.03
C HIS A 69 -7.85 1.10 22.60
N ILE A 70 -7.42 0.81 21.36
CA ILE A 70 -6.10 1.19 20.83
C ILE A 70 -6.24 2.11 19.61
N PHE A 71 -7.17 1.79 18.72
CA PHE A 71 -7.39 2.49 17.46
C PHE A 71 -8.84 2.98 17.40
N PRO A 72 -9.10 4.28 17.16
CA PRO A 72 -10.45 4.77 16.99
C PRO A 72 -11.09 4.25 15.69
N PRO A 73 -12.44 4.27 15.57
CA PRO A 73 -13.16 3.98 14.33
C PRO A 73 -12.79 4.97 13.21
N PRO A 74 -13.12 4.69 11.92
CA PRO A 74 -14.04 3.65 11.45
C PRO A 74 -13.43 2.24 11.35
N TYR A 75 -14.31 1.24 11.43
CA TYR A 75 -14.01 -0.18 11.21
C TYR A 75 -14.91 -0.73 10.12
N TYR A 76 -14.41 -1.73 9.39
CA TYR A 76 -15.11 -2.31 8.26
C TYR A 76 -15.02 -3.85 8.27
N GLU A 77 -15.91 -4.48 7.51
CA GLU A 77 -16.03 -5.92 7.31
C GLU A 77 -16.03 -6.24 5.80
N TRP A 78 -15.34 -7.30 5.39
CA TRP A 78 -15.29 -7.72 3.98
C TRP A 78 -16.56 -8.41 3.51
N PHE A 79 -17.37 -8.88 4.46
CA PHE A 79 -18.58 -9.63 4.21
C PHE A 79 -19.54 -9.43 5.39
N GLN A 80 -20.82 -9.23 5.08
CA GLN A 80 -21.95 -9.31 6.01
C GLN A 80 -22.94 -10.33 5.46
N PHE A 81 -23.55 -11.13 6.33
CA PHE A 81 -24.66 -11.98 5.91
C PHE A 81 -25.88 -11.10 5.66
N ASN A 82 -26.59 -11.34 4.56
CA ASN A 82 -27.95 -10.83 4.45
C ASN A 82 -28.79 -11.57 5.49
N GLU A 83 -29.48 -10.82 6.36
CA GLU A 83 -30.62 -11.34 7.11
C GLU A 83 -31.82 -11.60 6.19
#